data_AF-A0A7L3NQ76-F1
#
_entry.id   AF-A0A7L3NQ76-F1
#
_cell.length_a   1.000
_cell.length_b   1.000
_cell.length_c   1.000
_cell.angle_alpha   90.00
_cell.angle_beta   90.00
_cell.angle_gamma   90.00
#
_symmetry.space_group_name_H-M   'P 1'
#
loop_
_entity.id
_entity.type
_entity.pdbx_description
1 polymer ?
#
loop_
_entity_poly.entity_id
_entity_poly.type
_entity_poly.pdbx_seq_one_letter_code
_entity_poly.pdbx_strand_id
1 'polypeptide(L)' 'VVATDPDEGSNRKVRYDFTETAEKTRQLFELNPETGEIHVVGNLDFEDSKNHEMVVKATDGGGL' A
#
# COMPACT_ATOMS: atom_id res chain seq x y z
N VAL A 1 1.93 -33.89 25.30
CA VAL A 1 2.62 -33.70 24.01
C VAL A 1 2.20 -32.34 23.49
N VAL A 2 3.13 -31.39 23.36
CA VAL A 2 2.85 -30.04 22.85
C VAL A 2 3.42 -29.98 21.44
N ALA A 3 2.60 -29.60 20.47
CA ALA A 3 3.05 -29.24 19.13
C ALA A 3 3.38 -27.75 19.15
N THR A 4 4.63 -27.41 18.88
CA THR A 4 5.08 -26.03 18.67
C THR A 4 5.25 -25.87 17.16
N ASP A 5 4.39 -25.06 16.53
CA ASP A 5 4.54 -24.72 15.12
C ASP A 5 5.76 -23.81 14.93
N PRO A 6 6.75 -24.18 14.11
CA PRO A 6 7.97 -23.42 13.90
C PRO A 6 7.87 -22.43 12.72
N ASP A 7 6.69 -21.86 12.46
CA ASP A 7 6.55 -20.77 11.47
C ASP A 7 6.66 -19.38 12.11
N GLU A 8 7.31 -19.31 13.27
CA GLU A 8 7.85 -18.10 13.88
C GLU A 8 9.05 -17.60 13.06
N GLY A 9 8.83 -17.18 11.80
CA GLY A 9 9.97 -16.74 10.98
C GLY A 9 9.75 -16.40 9.52
N SER A 10 8.55 -16.52 8.96
CA SER A 10 8.32 -16.08 7.58
C SER A 10 7.18 -15.07 7.53
N ASN A 11 7.44 -13.89 8.09
CA ASN A 11 6.69 -12.69 7.69
C ASN A 11 6.88 -12.55 6.19
N ARG A 12 5.95 -13.08 5.38
CA ARG A 12 5.81 -12.71 3.97
C ARG A 12 5.64 -11.20 3.99
N LYS A 13 6.72 -10.47 3.74
CA LYS A 13 6.69 -9.01 3.65
C LYS A 13 5.81 -8.71 2.45
N VAL A 14 4.58 -8.29 2.73
CA VAL A 14 3.66 -7.77 1.72
C VAL A 14 4.15 -6.38 1.41
N ARG A 15 4.41 -6.11 0.13
CA ARG A 15 4.80 -4.79 -0.34
C ARG A 15 3.62 -4.15 -1.06
N TYR A 16 3.34 -2.90 -0.71
CA TYR A 16 2.26 -2.11 -1.28
C TYR A 16 2.83 -1.07 -2.24
N ASP A 17 2.22 -0.96 -3.42
CA ASP A 17 2.60 0.04 -4.42
C ASP A 17 1.33 0.55 -5.14
N PHE A 18 1.33 1.84 -5.53
CA PHE A 18 0.27 2.37 -6.39
C PHE A 18 0.40 1.79 -7.80
N THR A 19 -0.65 1.18 -8.32
CA THR A 19 -0.79 0.76 -9.72
C THR A 19 -1.90 1.58 -10.38
N GLU A 20 -1.87 1.76 -11.70
CA GLU A 20 -2.97 2.37 -12.49
C GLU A 20 -3.53 3.70 -11.93
N THR A 21 -2.74 4.42 -11.13
CA THR A 21 -3.16 5.64 -10.43
C THR A 21 -2.58 6.84 -11.18
N ALA A 22 -3.41 7.85 -11.44
CA ALA A 22 -3.00 9.06 -12.15
C ALA A 22 -1.83 9.77 -11.44
N GLU A 23 -0.89 10.32 -12.21
CA GLU A 23 0.30 10.97 -11.65
C GLU A 23 -0.03 12.14 -10.71
N LYS A 24 -1.06 12.93 -11.05
CA LYS A 24 -1.54 14.03 -10.18
C LYS A 24 -1.95 13.51 -8.80
N THR A 25 -2.67 12.39 -8.74
CA THR A 25 -3.05 11.76 -7.49
C THR A 25 -1.83 11.21 -6.75
N ARG A 26 -0.88 10.57 -7.45
CA ARG A 26 0.37 10.09 -6.83
C ARG A 26 1.24 11.20 -6.22
N GLN A 27 1.09 12.45 -6.64
CA GLN A 27 1.79 13.59 -6.04
C GLN A 27 1.11 14.13 -4.78
N LEU A 28 -0.17 13.83 -4.59
CA LEU A 28 -0.98 14.30 -3.46
C LEU A 28 -0.99 13.30 -2.30
N PHE A 29 -0.74 12.02 -2.58
CA PHE A 29 -0.80 10.93 -1.62
C PHE A 29 0.51 10.13 -1.58
N GLU A 30 0.94 9.77 -0.39
CA GLU A 30 2.06 8.87 -0.15
C GLU A 30 1.54 7.54 0.41
N LEU A 31 2.08 6.42 -0.08
CA LEU A 31 1.75 5.07 0.38
C LEU A 31 2.98 4.47 1.05
N ASN A 32 2.85 4.07 2.30
CA ASN A 32 3.89 3.32 2.99
C ASN A 32 3.96 1.90 2.40
N PRO A 33 5.07 1.50 1.76
CA PRO A 33 5.15 0.21 1.08
C PRO A 33 5.22 -0.99 2.02
N GLU A 34 5.48 -0.79 3.33
CA GLU A 34 5.57 -1.87 4.32
C GLU A 34 4.27 -2.04 5.12
N THR A 35 3.56 -0.95 5.41
CA THR A 35 2.33 -0.98 6.22
C THR A 35 1.05 -0.85 5.41
N GLY A 36 1.13 -0.29 4.20
CA GLY A 36 -0.02 0.04 3.37
C GLY A 36 -0.75 1.33 3.78
N GLU A 37 -0.23 2.09 4.76
CA GLU A 37 -0.83 3.35 5.19
C GLU A 37 -0.73 4.42 4.09
N ILE A 38 -1.83 5.15 3.88
CA ILE A 38 -1.90 6.25 2.90
C ILE A 38 -1.98 7.58 3.64
N HIS A 39 -1.09 8.50 3.30
CA HIS A 39 -1.02 9.85 3.85
C HIS A 39 -1.27 10.89 2.76
N VAL A 40 -1.91 12.00 3.14
CA VAL A 40 -2.00 13.18 2.28
C VAL A 40 -0.72 14.00 2.47
N VAL A 41 -0.01 14.26 1.39
CA VAL A 41 1.24 15.05 1.39
C VAL A 41 1.16 16.30 0.52
N GLY A 42 0.11 16.41 -0.31
CA GLY A 42 -0.17 17.58 -1.13
C GLY A 42 -1.42 18.35 -0.69
N ASN A 43 -1.75 19.40 -1.43
CA ASN A 43 -2.93 20.21 -1.15
C ASN A 43 -4.16 19.60 -1.84
N LEU A 44 -5.18 19.26 -1.06
CA LEU A 44 -6.47 18.78 -1.57
C LEU A 44 -7.44 19.95 -1.64
N ASP A 45 -7.84 20.29 -2.85
CA ASP A 45 -8.82 21.34 -3.13
C ASP A 45 -10.02 20.74 -3.90
N PHE A 46 -11.22 20.93 -3.36
CA PHE A 46 -12.44 20.30 -3.89
C PHE A 46 -12.83 20.90 -5.26
N GLU A 47 -12.50 22.18 -5.46
CA GLU A 47 -12.70 22.93 -6.68
C GLU A 47 -11.80 22.40 -7.81
N ASP A 48 -10.60 21.94 -7.48
CA ASP A 48 -9.63 21.36 -8.42
C ASP A 48 -9.92 19.89 -8.73
N SER A 49 -10.28 19.09 -7.72
CA SER A 49 -10.71 17.71 -7.91
C SER A 49 -11.61 17.22 -6.78
N LYS A 50 -12.82 16.80 -7.17
CA LYS A 50 -13.81 16.28 -6.23
C LYS A 50 -13.48 14.87 -5.75
N ASN A 51 -12.88 14.05 -6.62
CA ASN A 51 -12.59 12.65 -6.36
C ASN A 51 -11.16 12.30 -6.81
N HIS A 52 -10.50 11.46 -6.01
CA HIS A 52 -9.20 10.86 -6.34
C HIS A 52 -9.34 9.34 -6.33
N GLU A 53 -9.13 8.71 -7.48
CA GLU A 53 -9.10 7.25 -7.61
C GLU A 53 -7.65 6.75 -7.53
N MET A 54 -7.46 5.71 -6.72
CA MET A 54 -6.16 5.07 -6.49
C MET A 54 -6.34 3.56 -6.51
N VAL A 55 -5.48 2.87 -7.26
CA VAL A 55 -5.41 1.40 -7.23
C VAL A 55 -4.11 1.03 -6.52
N VAL A 56 -4.22 0.21 -5.47
CA VAL A 56 -3.08 -0.25 -4.68
C VAL A 56 -2.91 -1.75 -4.90
N LYS A 57 -1.70 -2.16 -5.29
CA LYS A 57 -1.33 -3.56 -5.41
C LYS A 57 -0.54 -3.99 -4.18
N ALA A 58 -0.98 -5.07 -3.55
CA ALA A 58 -0.23 -5.78 -2.53
C ALA A 58 0.47 -6.99 -3.16
N THR A 59 1.78 -7.10 -3.00
CA THR A 59 2.58 -8.23 -3.48
C THR A 59 3.22 -8.93 -2.29
N ASP A 60 2.87 -10.19 -2.04
CA ASP A 60 3.57 -10.98 -1.03
C ASP A 60 4.90 -11.50 -1.59
N GLY A 61 5.95 -11.55 -0.76
CA GLY A 61 7.23 -12.16 -1.15
C GLY A 61 7.18 -13.69 -1.32
N GLY A 62 5.97 -14.28 -1.28
CA GLY A 62 5.73 -15.71 -1.35
C GLY A 62 5.46 -16.16 -2.78
N GLY A 63 6.51 -16.20 -3.61
CA GLY A 63 6.44 -16.93 -4.86
C GLY A 63 6.45 -18.44 -4.59
N LEU A 64 5.31 -19.11 -4.84
CA LEU A 64 5.26 -20.50 -5.30
C LEU A 64 4.19 -20.61 -6.39
#